data_AF-A0A354DJ09-F1
#
_entry.id   AF-A0A354DJ09-F1
#
_cell.length_a   1.000
_cell.length_b   1.000
_cell.length_c   1.000
_cell.angle_alpha   90.00
_cell.angle_beta   90.00
_cell.angle_gamma   90.00
#
_symmetry.space_group_name_H-M   'P 1'
#
loop_
_entity.id
_entity.type
_entity.pdbx_description
1 polymer ?
#
loop_
_entity_poly.entity_id
_entity_poly.type
_entity_poly.pdbx_seq_one_letter_code
_entity_poly.pdbx_strand_id
1 'polypeptide(L)'
;DSGVSILQICLLFIRSSPWPPFQERAIFLHDGLQQGNPLSVLLEKSNCFTAEMIRFVRLGEEGGQLGKCLLSASQLADMELKKRMEIILRWLEPGLLLLIGGMVFFAIILFFLPMLNLLDSIN
;
A
#
# COMPACT_ATOMS: atom_id res chain seq x y z
N ASP A 1 -1.84 23.92 -7.41
CA ASP A 1 -2.23 24.79 -8.53
C ASP A 1 -3.55 25.54 -8.37
N SER A 2 -4.42 25.17 -7.43
CA SER A 2 -5.75 25.80 -7.29
C SER A 2 -5.82 27.08 -6.44
N GLY A 3 -4.71 27.55 -5.84
CA GLY A 3 -4.71 28.69 -4.90
C GLY A 3 -5.45 28.45 -3.56
N VAL A 4 -5.98 27.25 -3.37
CA VAL A 4 -6.75 26.82 -2.19
C VAL A 4 -5.79 26.59 -1.02
N SER A 5 -6.14 27.07 0.17
CA SER A 5 -5.32 26.87 1.36
C SER A 5 -5.24 25.39 1.74
N ILE A 6 -4.13 24.94 2.33
CA ILE A 6 -3.95 23.53 2.73
C ILE A 6 -5.01 23.11 3.74
N LEU A 7 -5.48 24.04 4.57
CA LEU A 7 -6.62 23.84 5.48
C LEU A 7 -7.90 23.48 4.72
N GLN A 8 -8.22 24.18 3.63
CA GLN A 8 -9.37 23.85 2.79
C GLN A 8 -9.20 22.49 2.11
N ILE A 9 -7.99 22.14 1.67
CA ILE A 9 -7.72 20.81 1.09
C ILE A 9 -7.97 19.71 2.12
N CYS A 10 -7.51 19.90 3.36
CA CYS A 10 -7.80 18.97 4.46
C CYS A 10 -9.30 18.83 4.73
N LEU A 11 -10.04 19.94 4.75
CA LEU A 11 -11.50 19.92 4.93
C LEU A 11 -12.23 19.18 3.79
N LEU A 12 -11.80 19.39 2.54
CA LEU A 12 -12.35 18.67 1.39
C LEU A 12 -12.03 17.17 1.47
N PHE A 13 -10.82 16.81 1.90
CA PHE A 13 -10.42 15.41 2.06
C PHE A 13 -11.23 14.70 3.15
N ILE A 14 -11.45 15.37 4.29
CA ILE A 14 -12.31 14.85 5.38
C ILE A 14 -13.72 14.56 4.86
N ARG A 15 -14.29 15.49 4.09
CA ARG A 15 -15.66 15.38 3.57
C ARG A 15 -15.81 14.32 2.47
N SER A 16 -14.74 14.05 1.72
CA SER A 16 -14.77 13.14 0.57
C SER A 16 -14.35 11.70 0.88
N SER A 17 -13.59 11.45 1.96
CA SER A 17 -13.00 10.14 2.21
C SER A 17 -14.02 9.17 2.83
N PRO A 18 -14.29 7.99 2.25
CA PRO A 18 -15.22 7.01 2.82
C PRO A 18 -14.62 6.11 3.91
N TRP A 19 -13.31 6.21 4.17
CA TRP A 19 -12.59 5.32 5.11
C TRP A 19 -12.37 6.00 6.48
N PRO A 20 -12.95 5.50 7.59
CA PRO A 20 -12.88 6.14 8.91
C PRO A 20 -11.46 6.49 9.42
N PRO A 21 -10.44 5.60 9.34
CA PRO A 21 -9.12 5.93 9.87
C PRO A 21 -8.38 7.03 9.11
N PHE A 22 -8.74 7.27 7.84
CA PHE A 22 -8.18 8.40 7.07
C PHE A 22 -8.82 9.73 7.47
N GLN A 23 -10.09 9.72 7.87
CA GLN A 23 -10.78 10.91 8.35
C GLN A 23 -10.17 11.42 9.66
N GLU A 24 -9.96 10.54 10.64
CA GLU A 24 -9.36 10.90 11.94
C GLU A 24 -7.98 11.54 11.77
N ARG A 25 -7.14 10.97 10.89
CA ARG A 25 -5.81 11.51 10.59
C ARG A 25 -5.87 12.85 9.88
N ALA A 26 -6.84 13.04 9.00
CA ALA A 26 -7.03 14.32 8.32
C ALA A 26 -7.54 15.42 9.27
N ILE A 27 -8.37 15.06 10.26
CA ILE A 27 -8.79 15.97 11.34
C ILE A 27 -7.58 16.35 12.20
N PHE A 28 -6.76 15.39 12.62
CA PHE A 28 -5.52 15.66 13.35
C PHE A 28 -4.58 16.61 12.60
N LEU A 29 -4.40 16.39 11.29
CA LEU A 29 -3.59 17.27 10.44
C LEU A 29 -4.20 18.67 10.35
N HIS A 30 -5.52 18.77 10.14
CA HIS A 30 -6.23 20.05 10.09
C HIS A 30 -6.05 20.86 11.38
N ASP A 31 -6.31 20.25 12.53
CA ASP A 31 -6.25 20.94 13.83
C ASP A 31 -4.80 21.34 14.17
N GLY A 32 -3.83 20.47 13.86
CA GLY A 32 -2.42 20.77 14.04
C GLY A 32 -1.94 21.94 13.16
N LEU A 33 -2.42 22.03 11.93
CA LEU A 33 -2.10 23.13 11.01
C LEU A 33 -2.75 24.44 11.45
N GLN A 34 -3.99 24.40 11.98
CA GLN A 34 -4.64 25.59 12.55
C GLN A 34 -3.89 26.16 13.75
N GLN A 35 -3.19 25.31 14.51
CA GLN A 35 -2.31 25.71 15.61
C GLN A 35 -0.95 26.25 15.15
N GLY A 36 -0.67 26.27 13.84
CA GLY A 36 0.58 26.77 13.26
C GLY A 36 1.74 25.76 13.28
N ASN A 37 1.47 24.48 13.55
CA ASN A 37 2.51 23.46 13.43
C ASN A 37 2.83 23.20 11.94
N PRO A 38 4.11 23.00 11.59
CA PRO A 38 4.48 22.62 10.23
C PRO A 38 3.92 21.23 9.90
N LEU A 39 3.45 21.08 8.66
CA LEU A 39 2.92 19.85 8.09
C LEU A 39 3.92 18.70 8.21
N SER A 40 5.20 18.95 7.98
CA SER A 40 6.24 17.92 8.09
C SER A 40 6.28 17.28 9.49
N VAL A 41 6.11 18.06 10.55
CA VAL A 41 6.08 17.56 11.94
C VAL A 41 4.80 16.78 12.22
N LEU A 42 3.65 17.23 11.69
CA LEU A 42 2.38 16.52 11.88
C LEU A 42 2.37 15.17 11.13
N LEU A 43 2.94 15.13 9.92
CA LEU A 43 3.10 13.89 9.15
C LEU A 43 4.05 12.91 9.86
N GLU A 44 5.12 13.41 10.46
CA GLU A 44 6.06 12.61 11.26
C GLU A 44 5.35 11.97 12.47
N LYS A 45 4.51 12.72 13.19
CA LYS A 45 3.68 12.20 14.30
C LYS A 45 2.66 11.14 13.86
N SER A 46 2.19 11.20 12.61
CA SER A 46 1.18 10.28 12.11
C SER A 46 1.71 8.87 11.80
N ASN A 47 3.05 8.66 11.75
CA ASN A 47 3.72 7.38 11.47
C ASN A 47 3.25 6.62 10.21
N CYS A 48 2.52 7.27 9.32
CA CYS A 48 1.98 6.66 8.09
C CYS A 48 2.83 6.95 6.85
N PHE A 49 3.80 7.85 6.98
CA PHE A 49 4.62 8.33 5.87
C PHE A 49 6.07 7.92 6.07
N THR A 50 6.77 7.64 4.97
CA THR A 50 8.20 7.33 5.02
C THR A 50 9.02 8.59 5.29
N ALA A 51 10.20 8.43 5.88
CA ALA A 51 11.12 9.54 6.16
C ALA A 51 11.46 10.34 4.89
N GLU A 52 11.55 9.67 3.74
CA GLU A 52 11.82 10.31 2.45
C GLU A 52 10.67 11.21 2.00
N MET A 53 9.41 10.78 2.14
CA MET A 53 8.23 11.61 1.85
C MET A 53 8.18 12.84 2.77
N ILE A 54 8.45 12.67 4.06
CA ILE A 54 8.47 13.77 5.04
C ILE A 54 9.55 14.80 4.69
N ARG A 55 10.72 14.33 4.21
CA ARG A 55 11.81 15.20 3.78
C ARG A 55 11.41 16.07 2.59
N PHE A 56 10.69 15.51 1.60
CA PHE A 56 10.15 16.32 0.50
C PHE A 56 9.19 17.38 1.01
N VAL A 57 8.27 17.03 1.90
CA VAL A 57 7.33 17.98 2.50
C VAL A 57 8.08 19.11 3.21
N ARG A 58 9.07 18.78 4.06
CA ARG A 58 9.87 19.78 4.78
C ARG A 58 10.59 20.76 3.84
N LEU A 59 11.21 20.25 2.77
CA LEU A 59 11.83 21.09 1.73
C LEU A 59 10.81 22.00 1.03
N GLY A 60 9.59 21.50 0.81
CA GLY A 60 8.50 22.26 0.23
C GLY A 60 7.96 23.36 1.15
N GLU A 61 7.93 23.12 2.47
CA GLU A 61 7.56 24.12 3.47
C GLU A 61 8.60 25.23 3.57
N GLU A 62 9.88 24.88 3.69
CA GLU A 62 10.98 25.85 3.80
C GLU A 62 11.19 26.64 2.51
N GLY A 63 11.03 25.99 1.35
CA GLY A 63 11.23 26.59 0.03
C GLY A 63 9.99 27.25 -0.57
N GLY A 64 8.85 27.25 0.12
CA GLY A 64 7.58 27.81 -0.37
C GLY A 64 6.98 27.07 -1.58
N GLN A 65 7.43 25.84 -1.87
CA GLN A 65 7.02 25.04 -3.02
C GLN A 65 6.28 23.75 -2.62
N LEU A 66 5.54 23.82 -1.52
CA LEU A 66 4.88 22.67 -0.89
C LEU A 66 4.01 21.85 -1.85
N GLY A 67 3.25 22.49 -2.74
CA GLY A 67 2.43 21.79 -3.72
C GLY A 67 3.24 20.89 -4.67
N LYS A 68 4.40 21.36 -5.15
CA LYS A 68 5.29 20.56 -6.00
C LYS A 68 5.92 19.41 -5.22
N CYS A 69 6.38 19.67 -4.01
CA CYS A 69 7.00 18.64 -3.18
C CYS A 69 6.01 17.56 -2.71
N LEU A 70 4.76 17.92 -2.44
CA LEU A 70 3.68 16.97 -2.17
C LEU A 70 3.38 16.08 -3.39
N LEU A 71 3.44 16.64 -4.61
CA LEU A 71 3.32 15.86 -5.83
C LEU A 71 4.46 14.85 -5.97
N SER A 72 5.71 15.26 -5.72
CA SER A 72 6.86 14.35 -5.71
C SER A 72 6.73 13.28 -4.63
N ALA A 73 6.24 13.62 -3.44
CA ALA A 73 5.98 12.65 -2.39
C ALA A 73 4.90 11.63 -2.82
N SER A 74 3.82 12.07 -3.49
CA SER A 74 2.80 11.18 -4.05
C SER A 74 3.38 10.23 -5.09
N GLN A 75 4.24 10.72 -5.99
CA GLN A 75 4.92 9.87 -6.99
C GLN A 75 5.78 8.80 -6.32
N LEU A 76 6.47 9.15 -5.23
CA LEU A 76 7.26 8.19 -4.46
C LEU A 76 6.38 7.10 -3.83
N ALA A 77 5.23 7.47 -3.26
CA ALA A 77 4.25 6.50 -2.76
C ALA A 77 3.73 5.57 -3.86
N ASP A 78 3.40 6.10 -5.04
CA ASP A 78 2.93 5.29 -6.18
C ASP A 78 3.99 4.30 -6.66
N MET A 79 5.27 4.73 -6.72
CA MET A 79 6.37 3.84 -7.08
C MET A 79 6.55 2.70 -6.06
N GLU A 80 6.51 3.02 -4.77
CA GLU A 80 6.63 2.03 -3.71
C GLU A 80 5.45 1.04 -3.71
N LEU A 81 4.23 1.53 -3.97
CA LEU A 81 3.05 0.68 -4.12
C LEU A 81 3.18 -0.28 -5.30
N LYS A 82 3.62 0.21 -6.46
CA LYS A 82 3.84 -0.61 -7.66
C LYS A 82 4.89 -1.69 -7.39
N LYS A 83 6.00 -1.34 -6.77
CA LYS A 83 7.06 -2.29 -6.40
C LYS A 83 6.55 -3.39 -5.46
N ARG A 84 5.71 -3.04 -4.48
CA ARG A 84 5.09 -4.02 -3.58
C ARG A 84 4.15 -4.95 -4.32
N MET A 85 3.32 -4.40 -5.21
CA MET A 85 2.44 -5.20 -6.06
C MET A 85 3.23 -6.15 -6.94
N GLU A 86 4.30 -5.70 -7.59
CA GLU A 86 5.18 -6.56 -8.40
C GLU A 86 5.76 -7.72 -7.59
N ILE A 87 6.21 -7.47 -6.35
CA ILE A 87 6.71 -8.53 -5.46
C ILE A 87 5.60 -9.53 -5.16
N ILE A 88 4.40 -9.07 -4.81
CA ILE A 88 3.25 -9.95 -4.53
C ILE A 88 2.93 -10.81 -5.77
N LEU A 89 2.87 -10.19 -6.95
CA LEU A 89 2.61 -10.90 -8.21
C LEU A 89 3.71 -11.94 -8.52
N ARG A 90 4.97 -11.59 -8.29
CA ARG A 90 6.12 -12.48 -8.52
C ARG A 90 6.09 -13.73 -7.64
N TRP A 91 5.57 -13.62 -6.42
CA TRP A 91 5.40 -14.77 -5.52
C TRP A 91 4.11 -15.56 -5.80
N LEU A 92 3.10 -14.90 -6.35
CA LEU A 92 1.84 -15.54 -6.72
C LEU A 92 2.03 -16.57 -7.84
N GLU A 93 2.88 -16.28 -8.84
CA GLU A 93 3.20 -17.19 -9.95
C GLU A 93 3.73 -18.58 -9.50
N PRO A 94 4.82 -18.70 -8.71
CA PRO A 94 5.27 -19.99 -8.21
C PRO A 94 4.26 -20.65 -7.27
N GLY A 95 3.48 -19.85 -6.53
CA GLY A 95 2.40 -20.37 -5.68
C GLY A 95 1.31 -21.10 -6.48
N LEU A 96 0.89 -20.51 -7.60
CA LEU A 96 -0.07 -21.14 -8.51
C LEU A 96 0.48 -22.43 -9.13
N LEU A 97 1.75 -22.41 -9.56
CA LEU A 97 2.39 -23.60 -10.14
C LEU A 97 2.50 -24.74 -9.12
N LEU A 98 2.86 -24.45 -7.87
CA LEU A 98 2.89 -25.44 -6.80
C LEU A 98 1.51 -26.00 -6.49
N LEU A 99 0.47 -25.15 -6.48
CA LEU A 99 -0.90 -25.59 -6.25
C LEU A 99 -1.38 -26.53 -7.36
N ILE A 100 -1.22 -26.14 -8.61
CA ILE A 100 -1.61 -26.95 -9.78
C ILE A 100 -0.78 -28.24 -9.81
N GLY A 101 0.54 -28.14 -9.65
CA GLY A 101 1.44 -29.30 -9.62
C GLY A 101 1.09 -30.28 -8.50
N GLY A 102 0.79 -29.77 -7.30
CA GLY A 102 0.35 -30.59 -6.16
C GLY A 102 -0.98 -31.29 -6.42
N MET A 103 -1.95 -30.60 -7.03
CA MET A 103 -3.22 -31.22 -7.43
C MET A 103 -3.03 -32.37 -8.41
N VAL A 104 -2.22 -32.16 -9.46
CA VAL A 104 -1.94 -33.22 -10.46
C VAL A 104 -1.17 -34.37 -9.82
N PHE A 105 -0.15 -34.08 -9.01
CA PHE A 105 0.63 -35.09 -8.31
C PHE A 105 -0.25 -35.96 -7.40
N PHE A 106 -1.16 -35.34 -6.64
CA PHE A 106 -2.09 -36.07 -5.78
C PHE A 106 -3.08 -36.92 -6.58
N ALA A 107 -3.60 -36.39 -7.70
CA ALA A 107 -4.47 -37.15 -8.60
C ALA A 107 -3.78 -38.40 -9.18
N ILE A 108 -2.50 -38.28 -9.54
CA ILE A 108 -1.70 -39.42 -10.02
C ILE A 108 -1.58 -40.48 -8.92
N ILE A 109 -1.21 -40.11 -7.69
CA ILE A 109 -1.09 -41.05 -6.57
C ILE A 109 -2.41 -41.79 -6.32
N LEU A 110 -3.52 -41.06 -6.29
CA LEU A 110 -4.86 -41.64 -6.10
C LEU A 110 -5.22 -42.66 -7.19
N PHE A 111 -4.75 -42.46 -8.42
CA PHE A 111 -4.98 -43.39 -9.52
C PHE A 111 -4.01 -44.60 -9.49
N PHE A 112 -2.75 -44.40 -9.12
CA PHE A 112 -1.74 -45.47 -9.09
C PHE A 112 -1.96 -46.45 -7.94
N LEU A 113 -2.37 -45.98 -6.76
CA LEU A 113 -2.61 -46.84 -5.60
C LEU A 113 -3.60 -48.00 -5.86
N PRO A 114 -4.79 -47.78 -6.44
CA PRO A 114 -5.71 -48.88 -6.77
C PRO A 114 -5.17 -49.78 -7.88
N MET A 115 -4.39 -49.24 -8.83
CA MET A 115 -3.77 -50.05 -9.89
C MET A 115 -2.80 -51.08 -9.33
N LEU A 116 -1.99 -50.70 -8.32
CA LEU A 116 -1.11 -51.63 -7.61
C LEU A 116 -1.89 -52.73 -6.88
N ASN A 117 -2.95 -52.36 -6.15
CA ASN A 117 -3.79 -53.33 -5.44
C ASN A 117 -4.44 -54.35 -6.40
N LEU A 118 -4.80 -53.93 -7.62
CA LEU A 118 -5.31 -54.85 -8.65
C LEU A 118 -4.23 -55.83 -9.10
N LEU A 119 -2.98 -55.40 -9.30
CA LEU A 119 -1.88 -56.31 -9.66
C LEU A 119 -1.62 -57.37 -8.58
N ASP A 120 -1.59 -56.97 -7.31
CA ASP A 120 -1.36 -57.88 -6.19
C ASP A 120 -2.48 -58.93 -6.06
N SER A 121 -3.71 -58.60 -6.47
CA SER A 121 -4.85 -59.53 -6.41
C SER A 121 -4.84 -60.62 -7.50
N ILE A 122 -4.01 -60.48 -8.54
CA ILE A 122 -3.98 -61.38 -9.71
C ILE A 122 -2.88 -62.46 -9.57
N ASN A 123 -2.00 -62.36 -8.56
CA ASN A 123 -0.92 -63.32 -8.28
C ASN A 123 -1.19 -64.12 -7.00
#